data_AF-A0A7L4Y7V9-F1
#
_entry.id   AF-A0A7L4Y7V9-F1
#
_cell.length_a   1.000
_cell.length_b   1.000
_cell.length_c   1.000
_cell.angle_alpha   90.00
_cell.angle_beta   90.00
_cell.angle_gamma   90.00
#
_symmetry.space_group_name_H-M   'P 1'
#
loop_
_entity.id
_entity.type
_entity.pdbx_description
1 polymer ?
#
loop_
_entity_poly.entity_id
_entity_poly.type
_entity_poly.pdbx_seq_one_letter_code
_entity_poly.pdbx_strand_id
1 'polypeptide(L)'
;MAWSPLIFTFVDGGGAPVPPAMAVERAVLEPHEVGDPRLTVGEDGTSGFWIRASDGGEAEMSADRYGILISRPHAGAVVGIVAELVSRLGAVVIDPSRAGVVCRAEERAHLPADMRDDAVVIDMTCEALEAALTGPRRP
;
A
#
# COMPACT_ATOMS: atom_id res chain seq x y z
N MET A 1 -13.09 12.09 -1.65
CA MET A 1 -13.39 10.72 -1.20
C MET A 1 -12.14 10.18 -0.55
N ALA A 2 -12.23 9.71 0.69
CA ALA A 2 -11.12 8.96 1.29
C ALA A 2 -11.13 7.55 0.69
N TRP A 3 -10.02 7.14 0.08
CA TRP A 3 -9.79 5.76 -0.36
C TRP A 3 -9.06 5.01 0.76
N SER A 4 -9.25 3.69 0.81
CA SER A 4 -8.62 2.83 1.83
C SER A 4 -8.04 1.59 1.17
N PRO A 5 -6.89 1.72 0.51
CA PRO A 5 -6.28 0.61 -0.21
C PRO A 5 -5.59 -0.35 0.77
N LEU A 6 -5.42 -1.56 0.30
CA LEU A 6 -4.72 -2.64 0.99
C LEU A 6 -3.44 -2.98 0.22
N ILE A 7 -2.35 -3.26 0.93
CA ILE A 7 -1.11 -3.74 0.34
C ILE A 7 -0.96 -5.21 0.71
N PHE A 8 -0.79 -6.06 -0.30
CA PHE A 8 -0.57 -7.49 -0.13
C PHE A 8 0.60 -7.99 -0.95
N THR A 9 1.33 -8.96 -0.42
CA THR A 9 2.40 -9.64 -1.15
C THR A 9 1.91 -11.02 -1.58
N PHE A 10 2.11 -11.38 -2.84
CA PHE A 10 1.79 -12.70 -3.36
C PHE A 10 3.06 -13.35 -3.93
N VAL A 11 3.11 -14.67 -3.95
CA VAL A 11 4.24 -15.44 -4.50
C VAL A 11 3.70 -16.58 -5.35
N ASP A 12 4.36 -16.85 -6.48
CA ASP A 12 4.13 -18.02 -7.34
C ASP A 12 2.67 -18.32 -7.72
N GLY A 13 1.83 -17.27 -7.84
CA GLY A 13 0.41 -17.43 -8.17
C GLY A 13 -0.45 -18.00 -7.04
N GLY A 14 0.07 -17.99 -5.81
CA GLY A 14 -0.62 -18.50 -4.63
C GLY A 14 -1.87 -17.70 -4.29
N GLY A 15 -2.97 -18.38 -3.97
CA GLY A 15 -4.28 -17.79 -3.67
C GLY A 15 -4.39 -17.04 -2.34
N ALA A 16 -3.33 -16.99 -1.54
CA ALA A 16 -3.30 -16.30 -0.25
C ALA A 16 -2.07 -15.38 -0.18
N PRO A 17 -2.21 -14.18 0.41
CA PRO A 17 -1.08 -13.29 0.61
C PRO A 17 -0.09 -13.89 1.60
N VAL A 18 1.19 -13.57 1.40
CA VAL A 18 2.27 -13.88 2.34
C VAL A 18 2.55 -12.66 3.23
N PRO A 19 3.04 -12.87 4.47
CA PRO A 19 3.38 -11.76 5.36
C PRO A 19 4.37 -10.78 4.70
N PRO A 20 4.16 -9.47 4.81
CA PRO A 20 5.10 -8.49 4.29
C PRO A 20 6.44 -8.56 5.04
N ALA A 21 7.52 -8.18 4.35
CA ALA A 21 8.83 -8.10 4.97
C ALA A 21 8.90 -6.92 5.96
N MET A 22 8.68 -7.19 7.26
CA MET A 22 8.67 -6.18 8.34
C MET A 22 9.89 -5.25 8.34
N ALA A 23 11.08 -5.75 7.96
CA ALA A 23 12.27 -4.92 7.88
C ALA A 23 12.19 -3.86 6.77
N VAL A 24 11.55 -4.18 5.66
CA VAL A 24 11.34 -3.26 4.52
C VAL A 24 10.27 -2.24 4.86
N GLU A 25 9.14 -2.70 5.41
CA GLU A 25 8.06 -1.82 5.89
C GLU A 25 8.62 -0.75 6.84
N ARG A 26 9.33 -1.20 7.87
CA ARG A 26 9.98 -0.34 8.86
C ARG A 26 10.94 0.67 8.22
N ALA A 27 11.82 0.19 7.34
CA ALA A 27 12.82 1.05 6.69
C ALA A 27 12.20 2.15 5.82
N VAL A 28 11.00 1.94 5.27
CA VAL A 28 10.28 2.93 4.46
C VAL A 28 9.47 3.87 5.36
N LEU A 29 8.84 3.37 6.41
CA LEU A 29 7.83 4.11 7.17
C LEU A 29 8.38 4.85 8.39
N GLU A 30 9.42 4.34 9.06
CA GLU A 30 10.05 5.00 10.22
C GLU A 30 10.45 6.47 9.96
N PRO A 31 10.99 6.86 8.79
CA PRO A 31 11.33 8.27 8.51
C PRO A 31 10.11 9.21 8.47
N HIS A 32 8.90 8.67 8.31
CA HIS A 32 7.67 9.42 8.14
C HIS A 32 6.71 9.26 9.32
N GLU A 33 7.00 8.34 10.25
CA GLU A 33 6.15 8.04 11.39
C GLU A 33 5.96 9.27 12.28
N VAL A 34 4.70 9.56 12.59
CA VAL A 34 4.28 10.59 13.55
C VAL A 34 3.38 9.93 14.57
N GLY A 35 3.72 10.00 15.87
CA GLY A 35 2.91 9.34 16.90
C GLY A 35 3.74 8.88 18.10
N ASP A 36 3.10 8.20 19.05
CA ASP A 36 3.79 7.51 20.15
C ASP A 36 4.02 6.03 19.76
N PRO A 37 5.28 5.60 19.56
CA PRO A 37 5.63 4.22 19.21
C PRO A 37 5.08 3.17 20.19
N ARG A 38 4.74 3.56 21.43
CA ARG A 38 4.16 2.68 22.45
C ARG A 38 2.69 2.36 22.23
N LEU A 39 1.98 3.17 21.45
CA LEU A 39 0.59 2.94 21.06
C LEU A 39 0.48 2.22 19.71
N THR A 40 1.63 1.98 19.06
CA THR A 40 1.70 1.46 17.70
C THR A 40 1.43 -0.04 17.63
N VAL A 41 1.56 -0.82 18.70
CA VAL A 41 1.38 -2.29 18.63
C VAL A 41 0.19 -2.72 19.50
N GLY A 42 -0.84 -3.28 18.87
CA GLY A 42 -2.00 -3.89 19.51
C GLY A 42 -1.66 -5.26 20.11
N GLU A 43 -2.47 -5.70 21.08
CA GLU A 43 -2.32 -7.00 21.75
C GLU A 43 -2.47 -8.21 20.79
N ASP A 44 -3.12 -8.00 19.64
CA ASP A 44 -3.31 -8.97 18.57
C ASP A 44 -2.14 -9.02 17.56
N GLY A 45 -1.09 -8.23 17.79
CA GLY A 45 0.08 -8.13 16.92
C GLY A 45 -0.12 -7.23 15.70
N THR A 46 -1.28 -6.55 15.60
CA THR A 46 -1.50 -5.50 14.60
C THR A 46 -0.67 -4.29 14.99
N SER A 47 -0.05 -3.62 14.01
CA SER A 47 0.63 -2.36 14.24
C SER A 47 -0.06 -1.19 13.54
N GLY A 48 -0.42 -0.15 14.28
CA GLY A 48 -1.11 1.04 13.78
C GLY A 48 -0.26 2.29 13.98
N PHE A 49 0.12 2.96 12.91
CA PHE A 49 0.95 4.17 12.99
C PHE A 49 0.47 5.22 12.00
N TRP A 50 0.73 6.49 12.31
CA TRP A 50 0.44 7.59 11.41
C TRP A 50 1.72 7.98 10.70
N ILE A 51 1.60 8.31 9.42
CA ILE A 51 2.71 8.90 8.66
C ILE A 51 2.37 10.32 8.24
N ARG A 52 3.38 11.18 8.20
CA ARG A 52 3.29 12.51 7.61
C ARG A 52 4.37 12.69 6.54
N ALA A 53 3.93 13.02 5.34
CA ALA A 53 4.81 13.30 4.22
C ALA A 53 5.34 14.75 4.28
N SER A 54 6.32 15.06 3.44
CA SER A 54 7.00 16.37 3.43
C SER A 54 6.10 17.55 3.03
N ASP A 55 5.00 17.29 2.33
CA ASP A 55 3.99 18.29 1.97
C ASP A 55 2.93 18.49 3.07
N GLY A 56 3.08 17.82 4.22
CA GLY A 56 2.13 17.84 5.33
C GLY A 56 0.93 16.90 5.14
N GLY A 57 0.87 16.14 4.03
CA GLY A 57 -0.11 15.09 3.83
C GLY A 57 0.06 13.97 4.86
N GLU A 58 -1.05 13.37 5.28
CA GLU A 58 -1.07 12.33 6.30
C GLU A 58 -1.80 11.08 5.82
N ALA A 59 -1.46 9.96 6.45
CA ALA A 59 -2.23 8.74 6.35
C ALA A 59 -2.08 7.93 7.64
N GLU A 60 -3.13 7.18 7.96
CA GLU A 60 -3.08 6.15 8.99
C GLU A 60 -2.77 4.80 8.34
N MET A 61 -1.84 4.07 8.93
CA MET A 61 -1.38 2.76 8.47
C MET A 61 -1.74 1.72 9.51
N SER A 62 -2.18 0.55 9.09
CA SER A 62 -2.38 -0.61 9.96
C SER A 62 -1.83 -1.85 9.30
N ALA A 63 -0.77 -2.42 9.85
CA ALA A 63 -0.13 -3.63 9.34
C ALA A 63 -0.46 -4.83 10.25
N ASP A 64 -0.82 -5.95 9.63
CA ASP A 64 -1.00 -7.24 10.30
C ASP A 64 -0.13 -8.33 9.64
N ARG A 65 -0.36 -9.59 10.02
CA ARG A 65 0.39 -10.73 9.47
C ARG A 65 0.13 -11.01 7.98
N TYR A 66 -0.85 -10.37 7.36
CA TYR A 66 -1.28 -10.62 5.98
C TYR A 66 -0.97 -9.43 5.07
N GLY A 67 -1.08 -8.20 5.56
CA GLY A 67 -0.86 -7.02 4.74
C GLY A 67 -0.95 -5.70 5.50
N ILE A 68 -1.04 -4.62 4.73
CA ILE A 68 -1.06 -3.25 5.26
C ILE A 68 -2.31 -2.54 4.75
N LEU A 69 -3.17 -2.09 5.66
CA LEU A 69 -4.28 -1.20 5.37
C LEU A 69 -3.81 0.25 5.46
N ILE A 70 -4.16 1.03 4.45
CA ILE A 70 -3.98 2.47 4.44
C ILE A 70 -5.34 3.12 4.64
N SER A 71 -5.45 4.00 5.62
CA SER A 71 -6.68 4.69 5.97
C SER A 71 -6.55 6.19 5.73
N ARG A 72 -7.50 6.72 4.97
CA ARG A 72 -7.67 8.16 4.71
C ARG A 72 -6.38 8.87 4.23
N PRO A 73 -5.65 8.32 3.26
CA PRO A 73 -4.44 8.97 2.77
C PRO A 73 -4.79 10.27 2.06
N HIS A 74 -4.03 11.31 2.36
CA HIS A 74 -4.01 12.54 1.57
C HIS A 74 -3.37 12.27 0.21
N ALA A 75 -3.86 12.96 -0.83
CA ALA A 75 -3.19 12.98 -2.14
C ALA A 75 -1.82 13.68 -2.03
N GLY A 76 -0.93 13.46 -3.01
CA GLY A 76 0.41 14.03 -2.99
C GLY A 76 1.46 13.09 -2.37
N ALA A 77 2.38 13.64 -1.58
CA ALA A 77 3.62 12.94 -1.22
C ALA A 77 3.42 11.66 -0.39
N VAL A 78 2.30 11.52 0.31
CA VAL A 78 1.88 10.27 0.96
C VAL A 78 1.77 9.13 -0.06
N VAL A 79 1.21 9.39 -1.24
CA VAL A 79 1.09 8.38 -2.30
C VAL A 79 2.47 7.96 -2.80
N GLY A 80 3.45 8.86 -2.79
CA GLY A 80 4.85 8.54 -3.08
C GLY A 80 5.45 7.57 -2.07
N ILE A 81 5.18 7.76 -0.77
CA ILE A 81 5.63 6.84 0.29
C ILE A 81 4.99 5.45 0.09
N VAL A 82 3.69 5.41 -0.21
CA VAL A 82 2.99 4.16 -0.52
C VAL A 82 3.57 3.47 -1.76
N ALA A 83 3.85 4.22 -2.82
CA ALA A 83 4.45 3.68 -4.03
C ALA A 83 5.86 3.10 -3.78
N GLU A 84 6.68 3.77 -2.97
CA GLU A 84 7.97 3.23 -2.53
C GLU A 84 7.80 1.94 -1.73
N LEU A 85 6.91 1.95 -0.74
CA LEU A 85 6.63 0.80 0.11
C LEU A 85 6.24 -0.42 -0.72
N VAL A 86 5.28 -0.26 -1.62
CA VAL A 86 4.81 -1.32 -2.53
C VAL A 86 5.96 -1.84 -3.41
N SER A 87 6.75 -0.92 -3.98
CA SER A 87 7.87 -1.26 -4.84
C SER A 87 8.95 -2.08 -4.14
N ARG A 88 9.26 -1.73 -2.88
CA ARG A 88 10.32 -2.38 -2.10
C ARG A 88 9.86 -3.70 -1.50
N LEU A 89 8.56 -3.84 -1.21
CA LEU A 89 7.98 -5.10 -0.76
C LEU A 89 7.78 -6.11 -1.91
N GLY A 90 7.73 -5.65 -3.17
CA GLY A 90 7.27 -6.50 -4.27
C GLY A 90 5.79 -6.85 -4.09
N ALA A 91 5.02 -5.87 -3.63
CA ALA A 91 3.62 -6.05 -3.27
C ALA A 91 2.68 -5.50 -4.35
N VAL A 92 1.39 -5.75 -4.16
CA VAL A 92 0.31 -5.18 -4.97
C VAL A 92 -0.58 -4.32 -4.09
N VAL A 93 -1.23 -3.34 -4.70
CA VAL A 93 -2.26 -2.52 -4.07
C VAL A 93 -3.62 -3.04 -4.49
N ILE A 94 -4.48 -3.34 -3.52
CA ILE A 94 -5.88 -3.66 -3.74
C ILE A 94 -6.72 -2.47 -3.29
N ASP A 95 -7.44 -1.86 -4.21
CA ASP A 95 -8.42 -0.83 -3.90
C ASP A 95 -9.84 -1.42 -4.06
N PRO A 96 -10.51 -1.76 -2.94
CA PRO A 96 -11.85 -2.32 -2.98
C PRO A 96 -12.90 -1.31 -3.47
N SER A 97 -12.56 -0.01 -3.52
CA SER A 97 -13.50 1.03 -3.91
C SER A 97 -13.56 1.26 -5.42
N ARG A 98 -12.48 0.93 -6.17
CA ARG A 98 -12.41 1.28 -7.59
C ARG A 98 -11.42 0.45 -8.41
N ALA A 99 -10.12 0.60 -8.17
CA ALA A 99 -9.10 0.17 -9.12
C ALA A 99 -8.93 -1.35 -9.21
N GLY A 100 -9.51 -2.10 -8.26
CA GLY A 100 -9.28 -3.54 -8.16
C GLY A 100 -7.85 -3.80 -7.71
N VAL A 101 -7.02 -4.37 -8.56
CA VAL A 101 -5.62 -4.71 -8.26
C VAL A 101 -4.69 -3.84 -9.09
N VAL A 102 -3.75 -3.16 -8.44
CA VAL A 102 -2.73 -2.30 -9.07
C VAL A 102 -1.34 -2.83 -8.68
N CYS A 103 -0.48 -3.05 -9.68
CA CYS A 103 0.85 -3.64 -9.46
C CYS A 103 1.83 -3.26 -10.57
N ARG A 104 3.11 -3.64 -10.45
CA ARG A 104 4.04 -3.58 -11.58
C ARG A 104 3.96 -4.87 -12.40
N ALA A 105 4.67 -4.87 -13.54
CA ALA A 105 4.70 -6.01 -14.44
C ALA A 105 5.27 -7.27 -13.77
N GLU A 106 6.24 -7.08 -12.87
CA GLU A 106 6.92 -8.14 -12.14
C GLU A 106 5.97 -8.85 -11.16
N GLU A 107 5.21 -8.09 -10.36
CA GLU A 107 4.29 -8.66 -9.37
C GLU A 107 3.08 -9.34 -10.00
N ARG A 108 2.67 -8.93 -11.21
CA ARG A 108 1.55 -9.54 -11.91
C ARG A 108 1.73 -11.05 -12.12
N ALA A 109 2.97 -11.53 -12.30
CA ALA A 109 3.24 -12.96 -12.44
C ALA A 109 2.92 -13.73 -11.15
N HIS A 110 3.11 -13.10 -9.98
CA HIS A 110 2.90 -13.70 -8.66
C HIS A 110 1.44 -13.68 -8.20
N LEU A 111 0.58 -12.90 -8.86
CA LEU A 111 -0.84 -12.84 -8.55
C LEU A 111 -1.57 -14.17 -8.82
N PRO A 112 -2.61 -14.49 -8.03
CA PRO A 112 -3.63 -15.46 -8.37
C PRO A 112 -4.17 -15.27 -9.79
N ALA A 113 -4.55 -16.36 -10.46
CA ALA A 113 -4.97 -16.31 -11.86
C ALA A 113 -6.19 -15.40 -12.08
N ASP A 114 -7.16 -15.44 -11.16
CA ASP A 114 -8.35 -14.60 -11.14
C ASP A 114 -8.04 -13.11 -10.96
N MET A 115 -7.03 -12.78 -10.14
CA MET A 115 -6.58 -11.39 -9.96
C MET A 115 -5.69 -10.87 -11.10
N ARG A 116 -4.98 -11.77 -11.80
CA ARG A 116 -3.98 -11.41 -12.81
C ARG A 116 -4.59 -10.78 -14.06
N ASP A 117 -5.79 -11.20 -14.43
CA ASP A 117 -6.46 -10.75 -15.66
C ASP A 117 -6.99 -9.32 -15.51
N ASP A 118 -7.46 -8.96 -14.33
CA ASP A 118 -8.01 -7.63 -14.01
C ASP A 118 -6.97 -6.66 -13.42
N ALA A 119 -5.72 -7.09 -13.25
CA ALA A 119 -4.66 -6.27 -12.68
C ALA A 119 -4.26 -5.10 -13.60
N VAL A 120 -4.34 -3.89 -13.06
CA VAL A 120 -3.82 -2.67 -13.68
C VAL A 120 -2.32 -2.59 -13.45
N VAL A 121 -1.55 -2.70 -14.53
CA VAL A 121 -0.09 -2.62 -14.49
C VAL A 121 0.34 -1.16 -14.68
N ILE A 122 1.11 -0.64 -13.71
CA ILE A 122 1.67 0.72 -13.74
C ILE A 122 3.15 0.70 -13.40
N ASP A 123 3.86 1.77 -13.80
CA ASP A 123 5.10 2.14 -13.13
C ASP A 123 4.75 2.63 -11.73
N MET A 124 5.32 2.02 -10.69
CA MET A 124 4.98 2.30 -9.29
C MET A 124 5.59 3.63 -8.80
N THR A 125 5.11 4.71 -9.39
CA THR A 125 5.45 6.10 -9.06
C THR A 125 4.27 6.76 -8.33
N CYS A 126 4.55 7.86 -7.63
CA CYS A 126 3.51 8.65 -6.96
C CYS A 126 2.36 9.02 -7.91
N GLU A 127 2.69 9.56 -9.09
CA GLU A 127 1.71 10.10 -10.04
C GLU A 127 0.85 8.99 -10.65
N ALA A 128 1.48 7.88 -11.07
CA ALA A 128 0.76 6.76 -11.67
C ALA A 128 -0.12 6.03 -10.65
N LEU A 129 0.37 5.84 -9.43
CA LEU A 129 -0.42 5.22 -8.37
C LEU A 129 -1.61 6.12 -7.98
N GLU A 130 -1.39 7.42 -7.82
CA GLU A 130 -2.49 8.35 -7.51
C GLU A 130 -3.54 8.35 -8.64
N ALA A 131 -3.11 8.37 -9.90
CA ALA A 131 -4.01 8.32 -11.05
C ALA A 131 -4.80 7.01 -11.12
N ALA A 132 -4.18 5.88 -10.79
CA ALA A 132 -4.87 4.58 -10.74
C ALA A 132 -5.96 4.55 -9.67
N LEU A 133 -5.66 5.05 -8.46
CA LEU A 133 -6.56 4.97 -7.32
C LEU A 133 -7.66 6.04 -7.34
N THR A 134 -7.36 7.24 -7.85
CA THR A 134 -8.32 8.35 -7.91
C THR A 134 -9.02 8.48 -9.26
N GLY A 135 -8.61 7.69 -10.26
CA GLY A 135 -9.07 7.77 -11.65
C GLY A 135 -8.67 9.09 -12.33
N PRO A 136 -9.13 9.36 -13.56
CA PRO A 136 -8.84 10.62 -14.22
C PRO A 136 -9.32 11.78 -13.35
N ARG A 137 -8.41 12.72 -13.03
CA ARG A 137 -8.75 14.00 -12.39
C ARG A 137 -9.80 14.66 -13.27
N ARG A 138 -11.04 14.74 -12.78
CA ARG A 138 -12.10 15.43 -13.51
C ARG A 138 -11.73 16.93 -13.54
N PRO A 139 -11.68 17.56 -14.72
CA PRO A 139 -11.37 18.99 -14.84
C PRO A 139 -12.39 19.88 -14.14
#